data_AF-A0A4S2DCX4-F1
#
_entry.id   AF-A0A4S2DCX4-F1
#
_cell.length_a   1.000
_cell.length_b   1.000
_cell.length_c   1.000
_cell.angle_alpha   90.00
_cell.angle_beta   90.00
_cell.angle_gamma   90.00
#
_symmetry.space_group_name_H-M   'P 1'
#
loop_
_entity.id
_entity.type
_entity.pdbx_description
1 polymer ?
#
loop_
_entity_poly.entity_id
_entity_poly.type
_entity_poly.pdbx_seq_one_letter_code
_entity_poly.pdbx_strand_id
1 'polypeptide(L)'
;MATGGSSMRRGLPRVAGGEPWPPAASAPAEAVVDASAPPAAVVEAAVERPAGPSTGSGEPPALATASTPVRSGATVVRRGLPRVAGGEPWPSAVVVAAAGPGATPAEAASAAPAPPLAAAPPAPPLAAGDGDTSVRRGLPRIAGGDAWPPAGTAAAVSSPIAAVSSPAAADAAADGAGAAAEEAAPAADLPLIGTATEGPRAPLSVPQTAWAGRAASRRPQPKPEPQRIGPFTTTQWAGAVVVGGIGLLFAAGMAVLAVRFLLSLDGMRDFLATYPGEYHLPAGAPVGIPAWLGWQHFFNVFLMVLIIRSGLTIRREKRPSVFWAPKNNPKGKTSLTIWFHQALDILWLINGAVFIVLLFVTGQWMRIVPTSWEVVPNALSAALQYVSLDWPTENGWVNYNALQQLAYFSTVFIAAPLAAITGFRMSGMWPKKNLKLSAAYPIEWARKVHFPVMLFFVVFIVIHVVLVLATGALRNLNHMYAAQGSVDPTAYADNWTGFWLFVVSLVVIAAAWVAARPLVLAPIARLFGTVSGR
;
A
#
# COMPACT_ATOMS: atom_id res chain seq x y z
N MET A 1 -9.28 18.07 -59.37
CA MET A 1 -9.65 16.74 -59.88
C MET A 1 -8.58 15.74 -59.49
N ALA A 2 -8.79 15.04 -58.38
CA ALA A 2 -8.22 13.73 -58.00
C ALA A 2 -8.54 13.50 -56.51
N THR A 3 -9.58 12.71 -56.23
CA THR A 3 -9.98 12.27 -54.89
C THR A 3 -9.19 11.00 -54.54
N GLY A 4 -8.37 11.06 -53.49
CA GLY A 4 -7.62 9.92 -52.99
C GLY A 4 -8.40 9.13 -51.95
N GLY A 5 -9.16 8.12 -52.39
CA GLY A 5 -9.79 7.14 -51.50
C GLY A 5 -8.79 6.08 -51.03
N SER A 6 -8.72 5.84 -49.72
CA SER A 6 -7.87 4.82 -49.12
C SER A 6 -8.39 3.40 -49.42
N SER A 7 -7.77 2.70 -50.38
CA SER A 7 -8.06 1.29 -50.63
C SER A 7 -7.46 0.41 -49.52
N MET A 8 -8.30 -0.33 -48.79
CA MET A 8 -7.88 -1.30 -47.77
C MET A 8 -7.10 -2.45 -48.43
N ARG A 9 -5.89 -2.76 -47.96
CA ARG A 9 -5.06 -3.85 -48.51
C ARG A 9 -5.72 -5.22 -48.24
N ARG A 10 -5.95 -6.01 -49.28
CA ARG A 10 -6.53 -7.37 -49.18
C ARG A 10 -5.43 -8.41 -48.91
N GLY A 11 -5.69 -9.30 -47.95
CA GLY A 11 -4.82 -10.41 -47.58
C GLY A 11 -5.17 -11.71 -48.30
N LEU A 12 -4.37 -12.75 -48.05
CA LEU A 12 -4.51 -14.07 -48.67
C LEU A 12 -5.89 -14.73 -48.40
N PRO A 13 -6.41 -15.55 -49.33
CA PRO A 13 -7.66 -16.27 -49.16
C PRO A 13 -7.66 -17.22 -47.95
N ARG A 14 -8.81 -17.31 -47.26
CA ARG A 14 -8.99 -18.17 -46.07
C ARG A 14 -9.20 -19.65 -46.40
N VAL A 15 -9.39 -19.97 -47.68
CA VAL A 15 -9.52 -21.34 -48.21
C VAL A 15 -8.71 -21.45 -49.51
N ALA A 16 -8.15 -22.63 -49.78
CA ALA A 16 -7.41 -22.88 -51.01
C ALA A 16 -8.32 -22.64 -52.23
N GLY A 17 -7.96 -21.70 -53.10
CA GLY A 17 -8.75 -21.29 -54.26
C GLY A 17 -9.83 -20.23 -54.00
N GLY A 18 -9.93 -19.68 -52.78
CA GLY A 18 -10.89 -18.62 -52.45
C GLY A 18 -10.44 -17.21 -52.87
N GLU A 19 -11.33 -16.22 -52.72
CA GLU A 19 -10.98 -14.81 -52.97
C GLU A 19 -10.19 -14.16 -51.82
N PRO A 20 -9.35 -13.15 -52.10
CA PRO A 20 -8.64 -12.36 -51.10
C PRO A 20 -9.60 -11.68 -50.11
N TRP A 21 -9.26 -11.73 -48.83
CA TRP A 21 -10.08 -11.14 -47.77
C TRP A 21 -9.66 -9.69 -47.48
N PRO A 22 -10.58 -8.72 -47.31
CA PRO A 22 -12.04 -8.84 -47.34
C PRO A 22 -12.67 -8.79 -48.77
N PRO A 23 -13.87 -9.36 -48.97
CA PRO A 23 -14.57 -9.38 -50.26
C PRO A 23 -14.94 -7.97 -50.74
N ALA A 24 -14.94 -7.77 -52.05
CA ALA A 24 -15.11 -6.45 -52.68
C ALA A 24 -16.40 -5.71 -52.32
N ALA A 25 -17.45 -6.43 -51.93
CA ALA A 25 -18.75 -5.86 -51.60
C ALA A 25 -18.87 -5.34 -50.15
N SER A 26 -17.82 -5.43 -49.34
CA SER A 26 -17.84 -4.97 -47.93
C SER A 26 -17.10 -3.64 -47.72
N ALA A 27 -17.54 -2.60 -48.43
CA ALA A 27 -17.26 -1.20 -48.09
C ALA A 27 -18.55 -0.55 -47.55
N PRO A 28 -18.51 0.20 -46.43
CA PRO A 28 -19.69 0.92 -45.95
C PRO A 28 -20.04 2.04 -46.95
N ALA A 29 -21.32 2.11 -47.33
CA ALA A 29 -21.84 3.13 -48.22
C ALA A 29 -21.60 4.54 -47.64
N GLU A 30 -20.91 5.40 -48.40
CA GLU A 30 -20.81 6.83 -48.11
C GLU A 30 -22.19 7.47 -48.26
N ALA A 31 -22.62 8.20 -47.23
CA ALA A 31 -23.83 9.01 -47.26
C ALA A 31 -23.61 10.21 -48.19
N VAL A 32 -24.31 10.22 -49.33
CA VAL A 32 -24.41 11.38 -50.21
C VAL A 32 -25.28 12.43 -49.51
N VAL A 33 -24.68 13.55 -49.14
CA VAL A 33 -25.38 14.75 -48.69
C VAL A 33 -25.75 15.54 -49.94
N ASP A 34 -27.05 15.68 -50.20
CA ASP A 34 -27.59 16.49 -51.28
C ASP A 34 -27.42 17.98 -50.91
N ALA A 35 -26.72 18.73 -51.77
CA ALA A 35 -26.40 20.13 -51.58
C ALA A 35 -27.21 20.98 -52.54
N SER A 36 -28.30 21.57 -52.06
CA SER A 36 -28.99 22.65 -52.78
C SER A 36 -29.62 23.65 -51.79
N ALA A 37 -28.87 24.71 -51.48
CA ALA A 37 -29.38 26.00 -51.02
C ALA A 37 -28.28 27.09 -51.18
N PRO A 38 -28.61 28.31 -51.65
CA PRO A 38 -27.63 29.32 -52.06
C PRO A 38 -27.02 30.11 -50.89
N PRO A 39 -25.86 30.79 -51.08
CA PRO A 39 -25.14 31.43 -49.99
C PRO A 39 -25.68 32.85 -49.70
N ALA A 40 -25.94 33.13 -48.43
CA ALA A 40 -26.19 34.49 -47.94
C ALA A 40 -24.86 35.12 -47.47
N ALA A 41 -24.65 36.36 -47.89
CA ALA A 41 -23.44 37.15 -47.70
C ALA A 41 -23.18 37.57 -46.25
N VAL A 42 -21.89 37.73 -45.96
CA VAL A 42 -21.32 38.31 -44.75
C VAL A 42 -21.52 39.84 -44.76
N VAL A 43 -22.02 40.39 -43.66
CA VAL A 43 -21.78 41.81 -43.29
C VAL A 43 -21.56 41.90 -41.77
N GLU A 44 -20.41 42.45 -41.38
CA GLU A 44 -20.09 42.91 -40.03
C GLU A 44 -20.99 44.08 -39.60
N ALA A 45 -21.32 44.17 -38.32
CA ALA A 45 -21.47 45.47 -37.65
C ALA A 45 -21.32 45.31 -36.13
N ALA A 46 -20.41 46.10 -35.58
CA ALA A 46 -20.19 46.27 -34.15
C ALA A 46 -20.94 47.52 -33.65
N VAL A 47 -21.39 47.45 -32.39
CA VAL A 47 -21.63 48.54 -31.41
C VAL A 47 -22.62 49.66 -31.77
N GLU A 48 -23.76 49.72 -31.06
CA GLU A 48 -24.13 50.86 -30.20
C GLU A 48 -25.37 50.57 -29.32
N ARG A 49 -25.42 51.19 -28.14
CA ARG A 49 -26.57 51.32 -27.21
C ARG A 49 -26.74 52.84 -27.06
N PRO A 50 -27.94 53.46 -27.04
CA PRO A 50 -28.72 53.56 -25.78
C PRO A 50 -30.27 53.81 -25.91
N ALA A 51 -30.94 53.71 -24.74
CA ALA A 51 -32.16 54.43 -24.27
C ALA A 51 -33.55 54.25 -24.95
N GLY A 52 -34.59 54.02 -24.11
CA GLY A 52 -36.04 54.05 -24.46
C GLY A 52 -36.64 55.47 -24.48
N PRO A 53 -37.95 55.73 -24.19
CA PRO A 53 -39.10 54.83 -23.89
C PRO A 53 -40.42 55.15 -24.67
N SER A 54 -41.51 54.45 -24.31
CA SER A 54 -42.94 54.77 -24.55
C SER A 54 -43.50 54.39 -25.94
N THR A 55 -44.73 53.92 -26.17
CA THR A 55 -46.02 53.86 -25.44
C THR A 55 -46.91 52.72 -26.02
N GLY A 56 -47.76 52.13 -25.17
CA GLY A 56 -49.20 52.00 -25.47
C GLY A 56 -49.77 50.82 -26.28
N SER A 57 -50.57 50.02 -25.56
CA SER A 57 -51.82 49.32 -25.96
C SER A 57 -51.77 47.95 -26.64
N GLY A 58 -52.45 46.97 -26.02
CA GLY A 58 -52.90 45.71 -26.64
C GLY A 58 -52.79 44.47 -25.73
N GLU A 59 -53.94 43.99 -25.25
CA GLU A 59 -54.18 42.79 -24.41
C GLU A 59 -53.70 41.45 -25.06
N PRO A 60 -53.52 40.33 -24.31
CA PRO A 60 -52.60 39.24 -24.61
C PRO A 60 -53.21 38.14 -25.48
N PRO A 61 -52.37 37.20 -25.98
CA PRO A 61 -52.71 35.81 -25.72
C PRO A 61 -51.52 34.86 -25.47
N ALA A 62 -51.82 33.87 -24.64
CA ALA A 62 -51.40 32.46 -24.68
C ALA A 62 -49.89 32.10 -24.79
N LEU A 63 -49.41 31.48 -23.71
CA LEU A 63 -48.24 30.61 -23.67
C LEU A 63 -48.34 29.50 -24.72
N ALA A 64 -47.66 29.68 -25.85
CA ALA A 64 -47.29 28.59 -26.73
C ALA A 64 -46.01 27.94 -26.21
N THR A 65 -46.16 26.82 -25.52
CA THR A 65 -45.08 25.89 -25.21
C THR A 65 -44.45 25.42 -26.52
N ALA A 66 -43.22 25.86 -26.81
CA ALA A 66 -42.43 25.32 -27.90
C ALA A 66 -42.08 23.85 -27.59
N SER A 67 -42.73 22.94 -28.31
CA SER A 67 -42.40 21.51 -28.31
C SER A 67 -41.00 21.32 -28.88
N THR A 68 -40.06 20.90 -28.03
CA THR A 68 -38.74 20.42 -28.47
C THR A 68 -38.92 19.02 -29.07
N PRO A 69 -38.35 18.71 -30.25
CA PRO A 69 -38.41 17.37 -30.79
C PRO A 69 -37.50 16.44 -29.96
N VAL A 70 -38.10 15.49 -29.24
CA VAL A 70 -37.41 14.38 -28.60
C VAL A 70 -36.87 13.46 -29.71
N ARG A 71 -35.54 13.38 -29.85
CA ARG A 71 -34.90 12.28 -30.58
C ARG A 71 -34.97 11.02 -29.71
N SER A 72 -35.87 10.11 -30.03
CA SER A 72 -35.81 8.73 -29.54
C SER A 72 -34.60 8.03 -30.17
N GLY A 73 -33.50 7.92 -29.42
CA GLY A 73 -32.36 7.10 -29.81
C GLY A 73 -32.66 5.62 -29.58
N ALA A 74 -32.95 4.86 -30.64
CA ALA A 74 -33.00 3.41 -30.56
C ALA A 74 -31.57 2.84 -30.50
N THR A 75 -31.21 2.17 -29.41
CA THR A 75 -29.92 1.46 -29.31
C THR A 75 -30.04 0.11 -30.02
N VAL A 76 -29.39 -0.04 -31.18
CA VAL A 76 -29.34 -1.32 -31.91
C VAL A 76 -28.24 -2.20 -31.31
N VAL A 77 -28.62 -3.30 -30.66
CA VAL A 77 -27.67 -4.32 -30.17
C VAL A 77 -27.22 -5.20 -31.34
N ARG A 78 -25.91 -5.33 -31.57
CA ARG A 78 -25.35 -6.17 -32.65
C ARG A 78 -25.57 -7.66 -32.34
N ARG A 79 -26.11 -8.41 -33.32
CA ARG A 79 -26.30 -9.87 -33.25
C ARG A 79 -24.95 -10.59 -33.29
N GLY A 80 -24.66 -11.40 -32.28
CA GLY A 80 -23.47 -12.25 -32.17
C GLY A 80 -23.70 -13.68 -32.68
N LEU A 81 -22.62 -14.44 -32.84
CA LEU A 81 -22.63 -15.80 -33.39
C LEU A 81 -23.54 -16.77 -32.61
N PRO A 82 -24.13 -17.77 -33.30
CA PRO A 82 -24.91 -18.82 -32.66
C PRO A 82 -24.13 -19.55 -31.57
N ARG A 83 -24.76 -19.77 -30.42
CA ARG A 83 -24.14 -20.47 -29.27
C ARG A 83 -24.12 -21.99 -29.43
N VAL A 84 -24.73 -22.51 -30.49
CA VAL A 84 -24.77 -23.94 -30.87
C VAL A 84 -24.60 -24.08 -32.38
N ALA A 85 -23.99 -25.18 -32.83
CA ALA A 85 -23.83 -25.46 -34.25
C ALA A 85 -25.22 -25.59 -34.93
N GLY A 86 -25.50 -24.72 -35.91
CA GLY A 86 -26.79 -24.66 -36.59
C GLY A 86 -27.87 -23.78 -35.91
N GLY A 87 -27.56 -23.09 -34.81
CA GLY A 87 -28.51 -22.20 -34.12
C GLY A 87 -28.64 -20.80 -34.75
N GLU A 88 -29.62 -20.02 -34.28
CA GLU A 88 -29.75 -18.61 -34.67
C GLU A 88 -28.76 -17.69 -33.93
N PRO A 89 -28.34 -16.57 -34.55
CA PRO A 89 -27.52 -15.54 -33.90
C PRO A 89 -28.27 -14.85 -32.76
N TRP A 90 -27.60 -14.64 -31.62
CA TRP A 90 -28.19 -14.02 -30.44
C TRP A 90 -28.02 -12.49 -30.47
N PRO A 91 -29.01 -11.66 -30.07
CA PRO A 91 -30.36 -12.02 -29.62
C PRO A 91 -31.31 -12.32 -30.79
N SER A 92 -32.30 -13.17 -30.53
CA SER A 92 -33.24 -13.67 -31.55
C SER A 92 -34.22 -12.60 -32.09
N ALA A 93 -34.36 -11.43 -31.43
CA ALA A 93 -35.13 -10.29 -31.93
C ALA A 93 -34.54 -8.94 -31.50
N VAL A 94 -34.84 -7.87 -32.25
CA VAL A 94 -34.47 -6.49 -31.93
C VAL A 94 -35.21 -6.07 -30.66
N VAL A 95 -34.49 -5.90 -29.54
CA VAL A 95 -35.06 -5.31 -28.32
C VAL A 95 -35.03 -3.80 -28.47
N VAL A 96 -36.18 -3.18 -28.69
CA VAL A 96 -36.36 -1.73 -28.51
C VAL A 96 -36.71 -1.52 -27.04
N ALA A 97 -35.77 -1.01 -26.25
CA ALA A 97 -36.08 -0.55 -24.90
C ALA A 97 -36.87 0.76 -24.99
N ALA A 98 -38.19 0.70 -24.74
CA ALA A 98 -39.02 1.89 -24.59
C ALA A 98 -38.80 2.47 -23.19
N ALA A 99 -38.24 3.68 -23.11
CA ALA A 99 -38.26 4.48 -21.89
C ALA A 99 -39.66 5.11 -21.74
N GLY A 100 -40.46 4.62 -20.80
CA GLY A 100 -41.73 5.23 -20.43
C GLY A 100 -41.59 6.16 -19.22
N PRO A 101 -42.27 7.33 -19.17
CA PRO A 101 -42.33 8.18 -17.98
C PRO A 101 -43.33 7.59 -16.97
N GLY A 102 -43.14 7.95 -15.70
CA GLY A 102 -43.72 7.25 -14.55
C GLY A 102 -45.25 7.25 -14.40
N ALA A 103 -45.73 6.30 -13.62
CA ALA A 103 -47.02 6.34 -12.92
C ALA A 103 -46.99 5.44 -11.66
N THR A 104 -47.74 5.90 -10.66
CA THR A 104 -47.95 5.48 -9.26
C THR A 104 -48.57 4.08 -9.03
N PRO A 105 -48.58 3.55 -7.78
CA PRO A 105 -48.93 2.16 -7.51
C PRO A 105 -50.45 1.94 -7.36
N ALA A 106 -50.94 0.79 -7.83
CA ALA A 106 -52.28 0.30 -7.58
C ALA A 106 -52.27 -1.24 -7.44
N GLU A 107 -53.32 -1.71 -6.78
CA GLU A 107 -53.43 -2.87 -5.91
C GLU A 107 -53.99 -4.13 -6.60
N ALA A 108 -53.71 -5.29 -5.99
CA ALA A 108 -54.38 -6.61 -6.05
C ALA A 108 -54.49 -7.38 -7.39
N ALA A 109 -53.89 -8.59 -7.43
CA ALA A 109 -54.61 -9.87 -7.23
C ALA A 109 -53.97 -11.08 -7.96
N SER A 110 -53.88 -12.18 -7.19
CA SER A 110 -54.11 -13.58 -7.59
C SER A 110 -53.10 -14.37 -8.46
N ALA A 111 -52.24 -15.10 -7.74
CA ALA A 111 -52.02 -16.56 -7.79
C ALA A 111 -52.40 -17.38 -9.04
N ALA A 112 -51.40 -18.07 -9.61
CA ALA A 112 -51.49 -19.46 -10.12
C ALA A 112 -50.05 -20.07 -10.27
N PRO A 113 -49.88 -21.41 -10.31
CA PRO A 113 -48.85 -22.11 -9.53
C PRO A 113 -47.60 -22.56 -10.32
N ALA A 114 -46.51 -22.79 -9.56
CA ALA A 114 -45.27 -23.41 -10.01
C ALA A 114 -45.36 -24.96 -10.04
N PRO A 115 -44.64 -25.66 -10.94
CA PRO A 115 -44.57 -27.12 -10.98
C PRO A 115 -43.63 -27.69 -9.88
N PRO A 116 -43.82 -28.95 -9.44
CA PRO A 116 -43.12 -29.50 -8.28
C PRO A 116 -41.68 -29.94 -8.59
N LEU A 117 -40.81 -29.78 -7.59
CA LEU A 117 -39.45 -30.33 -7.53
C LEU A 117 -39.48 -31.87 -7.47
N ALA A 118 -38.65 -32.50 -8.29
CA ALA A 118 -38.35 -33.92 -8.24
C ALA A 118 -37.46 -34.25 -7.02
N ALA A 119 -37.85 -35.31 -6.30
CA ALA A 119 -37.18 -35.85 -5.12
C ALA A 119 -35.87 -36.58 -5.48
N ALA A 120 -34.83 -36.38 -4.67
CA ALA A 120 -33.59 -37.15 -4.68
C ALA A 120 -33.67 -38.36 -3.72
N PRO A 121 -32.99 -39.50 -4.04
CA PRO A 121 -33.10 -40.74 -3.27
C PRO A 121 -32.30 -40.74 -1.94
N PRO A 122 -32.65 -41.63 -0.98
CA PRO A 122 -32.07 -41.64 0.36
C PRO A 122 -30.69 -42.33 0.44
N ALA A 123 -29.84 -41.83 1.32
CA ALA A 123 -28.54 -42.40 1.68
C ALA A 123 -28.67 -43.55 2.70
N PRO A 124 -27.76 -44.55 2.70
CA PRO A 124 -27.78 -45.69 3.64
C PRO A 124 -27.23 -45.31 5.03
N PRO A 125 -27.50 -46.13 6.08
CA PRO A 125 -27.27 -45.75 7.47
C PRO A 125 -25.81 -45.86 7.91
N LEU A 126 -25.44 -44.97 8.84
CA LEU A 126 -24.18 -44.97 9.58
C LEU A 126 -24.17 -46.11 10.60
N ALA A 127 -23.22 -47.03 10.46
CA ALA A 127 -22.87 -47.99 11.51
C ALA A 127 -21.98 -47.31 12.55
N ALA A 128 -22.33 -47.51 13.82
CA ALA A 128 -21.50 -47.20 14.98
C ALA A 128 -20.19 -47.99 14.90
N GLY A 129 -19.06 -47.31 15.07
CA GLY A 129 -17.74 -47.91 15.21
C GLY A 129 -17.07 -47.34 16.45
N ASP A 130 -16.69 -48.25 17.35
CA ASP A 130 -16.02 -47.98 18.61
C ASP A 130 -14.81 -47.06 18.45
N GLY A 131 -14.68 -46.16 19.41
CA GLY A 131 -13.57 -45.23 19.50
C GLY A 131 -12.27 -45.95 19.82
N ASP A 132 -11.39 -46.04 18.82
CA ASP A 132 -9.98 -46.34 19.03
C ASP A 132 -9.15 -45.24 18.35
N THR A 133 -8.42 -44.46 19.14
CA THR A 133 -7.57 -43.35 18.68
C THR A 133 -6.30 -43.90 18.01
N SER A 134 -6.47 -44.51 16.84
CA SER A 134 -5.35 -45.03 16.06
C SER A 134 -4.70 -43.92 15.22
N VAL A 135 -3.41 -43.67 15.49
CA VAL A 135 -2.58 -42.75 14.71
C VAL A 135 -2.37 -43.33 13.30
N ARG A 136 -2.62 -42.54 12.24
CA ARG A 136 -2.39 -42.98 10.84
C ARG A 136 -0.95 -43.44 10.65
N ARG A 137 -0.76 -44.65 10.13
CA ARG A 137 0.56 -45.22 9.81
C ARG A 137 1.02 -44.74 8.44
N GLY A 138 2.21 -44.17 8.38
CA GLY A 138 2.91 -43.75 7.16
C GLY A 138 3.88 -44.82 6.65
N LEU A 139 4.56 -44.47 5.55
CA LEU A 139 5.53 -45.32 4.86
C LEU A 139 6.64 -45.83 5.80
N PRO A 140 7.18 -47.05 5.55
CA PRO A 140 8.29 -47.60 6.29
C PRO A 140 9.50 -46.67 6.29
N ARG A 141 10.15 -46.53 7.45
CA ARG A 141 11.35 -45.68 7.58
C ARG A 141 12.63 -46.32 7.00
N ILE A 142 12.54 -47.59 6.62
CA ILE A 142 13.60 -48.36 5.96
C ILE A 142 12.98 -49.17 4.82
N ALA A 143 13.74 -49.39 3.74
CA ALA A 143 13.29 -50.20 2.63
C ALA A 143 13.01 -51.65 3.09
N GLY A 144 11.77 -52.10 2.92
CA GLY A 144 11.31 -53.44 3.34
C GLY A 144 10.84 -53.55 4.80
N GLY A 145 10.75 -52.44 5.55
CA GLY A 145 10.21 -52.46 6.92
C GLY A 145 8.69 -52.29 7.00
N ASP A 146 8.13 -52.42 8.21
CA ASP A 146 6.71 -52.19 8.48
C ASP A 146 6.34 -50.71 8.54
N ALA A 147 5.05 -50.42 8.33
CA ALA A 147 4.48 -49.06 8.40
C ALA A 147 4.59 -48.47 9.81
N TRP A 148 4.97 -47.19 9.90
CA TRP A 148 5.22 -46.50 11.16
C TRP A 148 4.10 -45.51 11.51
N PRO A 149 3.62 -45.40 12.76
CA PRO A 149 4.08 -46.10 13.96
C PRO A 149 3.55 -47.54 14.08
N PRO A 150 4.17 -48.39 14.93
CA PRO A 150 3.75 -49.77 15.12
C PRO A 150 2.28 -49.90 15.56
N ALA A 151 1.67 -51.06 15.33
CA ALA A 151 0.33 -51.34 15.80
C ALA A 151 0.24 -51.19 17.33
N GLY A 152 -0.78 -50.49 17.84
CA GLY A 152 -1.01 -50.31 19.28
C GLY A 152 -0.40 -49.04 19.89
N THR A 153 0.14 -48.12 19.07
CA THR A 153 0.69 -46.85 19.59
C THR A 153 -0.45 -45.88 19.94
N ALA A 154 -0.78 -45.74 21.23
CA ALA A 154 -1.78 -44.81 21.75
C ALA A 154 -1.20 -43.41 22.00
N ALA A 155 -1.97 -42.35 21.72
CA ALA A 155 -1.60 -40.97 22.01
C ALA A 155 -1.84 -40.67 23.50
N ALA A 156 -0.79 -40.31 24.24
CA ALA A 156 -0.92 -39.87 25.63
C ALA A 156 -1.57 -38.49 25.69
N VAL A 157 -2.82 -38.43 26.18
CA VAL A 157 -3.53 -37.17 26.50
C VAL A 157 -3.26 -36.85 27.97
N SER A 158 -2.43 -35.84 28.24
CA SER A 158 -2.29 -35.28 29.60
C SER A 158 -3.38 -34.23 29.83
N SER A 159 -4.30 -34.51 30.74
CA SER A 159 -5.17 -33.51 31.35
C SER A 159 -4.52 -32.93 32.61
N PRO A 160 -4.67 -31.62 32.88
CA PRO A 160 -4.64 -31.11 34.24
C PRO A 160 -6.03 -30.63 34.67
N ILE A 161 -6.50 -31.16 35.81
CA ILE A 161 -7.48 -30.54 36.70
C ILE A 161 -6.69 -29.78 37.76
N ALA A 162 -7.05 -28.51 38.03
CA ALA A 162 -7.40 -27.99 39.36
C ALA A 162 -7.53 -26.46 39.32
N ALA A 163 -8.74 -25.99 39.58
CA ALA A 163 -9.04 -24.61 39.93
C ALA A 163 -8.70 -24.37 41.41
N VAL A 164 -8.09 -23.22 41.73
CA VAL A 164 -8.13 -22.64 43.08
C VAL A 164 -8.26 -21.12 42.96
N SER A 165 -9.30 -20.60 43.59
CA SER A 165 -9.66 -19.20 43.76
C SER A 165 -8.78 -18.50 44.81
N SER A 166 -8.60 -17.18 44.68
CA SER A 166 -8.16 -16.30 45.79
C SER A 166 -8.92 -14.97 45.77
N PRO A 167 -9.48 -14.52 46.90
CA PRO A 167 -9.84 -13.13 47.13
C PRO A 167 -8.80 -12.39 48.00
N ALA A 168 -9.12 -11.14 48.30
CA ALA A 168 -8.25 -10.03 48.68
C ALA A 168 -7.82 -9.95 50.18
N ALA A 169 -6.77 -9.14 50.37
CA ALA A 169 -6.55 -8.08 51.38
C ALA A 169 -6.24 -8.36 52.88
N ALA A 170 -5.15 -7.69 53.30
CA ALA A 170 -4.92 -6.86 54.51
C ALA A 170 -4.70 -7.49 55.90
N ASP A 171 -3.50 -7.29 56.45
CA ASP A 171 -3.17 -6.40 57.60
C ASP A 171 -1.66 -6.56 57.92
N ALA A 172 -0.81 -5.54 57.84
CA ALA A 172 -0.60 -4.42 58.78
C ALA A 172 0.05 -4.84 60.12
N ALA A 173 1.35 -4.58 60.25
CA ALA A 173 1.98 -4.06 61.47
C ALA A 173 3.40 -3.58 61.17
N ALA A 174 3.65 -2.33 61.52
CA ALA A 174 4.90 -1.61 61.41
C ALA A 174 5.81 -1.87 62.62
N ASP A 175 7.12 -1.62 62.43
CA ASP A 175 8.04 -0.91 63.32
C ASP A 175 9.48 -1.26 62.88
N GLY A 176 10.44 -0.36 62.72
CA GLY A 176 10.54 1.01 63.19
C GLY A 176 11.76 1.18 64.10
N ALA A 177 12.95 1.30 63.50
CA ALA A 177 14.16 1.98 64.03
C ALA A 177 14.90 1.42 65.27
N GLY A 178 16.20 1.73 65.33
CA GLY A 178 16.95 1.77 66.60
C GLY A 178 18.39 1.24 66.51
N ALA A 179 19.36 2.13 66.74
CA ALA A 179 20.79 1.91 66.67
C ALA A 179 21.45 1.75 68.06
N ALA A 180 22.72 1.30 68.08
CA ALA A 180 23.75 1.42 69.13
C ALA A 180 23.50 0.67 70.47
N ALA A 181 24.46 0.28 71.32
CA ALA A 181 25.92 0.10 71.35
C ALA A 181 26.25 -0.71 72.65
N GLU A 182 27.55 -0.93 72.93
CA GLU A 182 28.20 -1.50 74.15
C GLU A 182 28.23 -3.04 74.32
N GLU A 183 29.25 -3.70 74.89
CA GLU A 183 30.70 -3.47 75.13
C GLU A 183 31.26 -4.79 75.71
N ALA A 184 32.59 -4.96 75.63
CA ALA A 184 33.50 -5.74 76.51
C ALA A 184 33.97 -7.16 76.09
N ALA A 185 35.30 -7.31 76.19
CA ALA A 185 36.23 -8.37 75.75
C ALA A 185 36.45 -9.46 76.86
N PRO A 186 37.45 -10.41 76.86
CA PRO A 186 38.77 -10.35 76.21
C PRO A 186 39.38 -11.64 75.57
N ALA A 187 40.50 -11.34 74.90
CA ALA A 187 41.63 -12.05 74.30
C ALA A 187 42.01 -13.49 74.71
N ALA A 188 42.58 -14.20 73.72
CA ALA A 188 43.75 -15.07 73.90
C ALA A 188 44.66 -15.02 72.65
N ASP A 189 45.94 -14.74 72.90
CA ASP A 189 47.04 -14.51 71.98
C ASP A 189 47.57 -15.76 71.26
N LEU A 190 47.95 -15.64 69.98
CA LEU A 190 49.09 -16.36 69.38
C LEU A 190 49.75 -15.51 68.26
N PRO A 191 51.09 -15.60 68.06
CA PRO A 191 51.93 -14.47 67.63
C PRO A 191 52.02 -14.22 66.12
N LEU A 192 52.18 -12.93 65.80
CA LEU A 192 52.49 -12.34 64.49
C LEU A 192 53.76 -12.95 63.86
N ILE A 193 53.59 -13.59 62.70
CA ILE A 193 54.64 -13.62 61.67
C ILE A 193 54.38 -12.43 60.75
N GLY A 194 55.41 -11.59 60.57
CA GLY A 194 55.34 -10.30 59.89
C GLY A 194 54.58 -10.36 58.57
N THR A 195 53.62 -9.45 58.43
CA THR A 195 52.95 -9.14 57.17
C THR A 195 53.98 -8.64 56.17
N ALA A 196 54.49 -9.54 55.33
CA ALA A 196 55.10 -9.13 54.07
C ALA A 196 53.99 -8.51 53.23
N THR A 197 54.11 -7.21 52.99
CA THR A 197 53.29 -6.44 52.07
C THR A 197 53.21 -7.20 50.75
N GLU A 198 52.02 -7.68 50.38
CA GLU A 198 51.79 -8.33 49.09
C GLU A 198 51.69 -7.25 48.00
N GLY A 199 52.82 -6.59 47.74
CA GLY A 199 53.02 -5.80 46.53
C GLY A 199 53.31 -6.70 45.33
N PRO A 200 53.15 -6.22 44.09
CA PRO A 200 53.41 -7.03 42.90
C PRO A 200 54.85 -7.55 42.93
N ARG A 201 55.04 -8.87 43.03
CA ARG A 201 56.38 -9.46 42.92
C ARG A 201 56.95 -9.18 41.52
N ALA A 202 58.23 -8.82 41.46
CA ALA A 202 58.92 -8.59 40.20
C ALA A 202 58.80 -9.82 39.28
N PRO A 203 58.57 -9.65 37.95
CA PRO A 203 58.47 -10.76 37.04
C PRO A 203 59.78 -11.54 37.00
N LEU A 204 59.69 -12.87 37.07
CA LEU A 204 60.84 -13.76 37.02
C LEU A 204 61.64 -13.50 35.73
N SER A 205 62.94 -13.23 35.87
CA SER A 205 63.88 -12.92 34.78
C SER A 205 64.37 -14.16 34.01
N VAL A 206 63.95 -15.35 34.43
CA VAL A 206 64.29 -16.61 33.77
C VAL A 206 63.14 -16.99 32.83
N PRO A 207 63.39 -17.29 31.54
CA PRO A 207 62.34 -17.76 30.65
C PRO A 207 61.75 -19.06 31.22
N GLN A 208 60.43 -19.09 31.47
CA GLN A 208 59.74 -20.31 31.86
C GLN A 208 59.82 -21.33 30.72
N THR A 209 60.76 -22.27 30.81
CA THR A 209 60.80 -23.46 29.96
C THR A 209 59.85 -24.53 30.52
N ALA A 210 58.58 -24.16 30.71
CA ALA A 210 57.54 -25.16 30.96
C ALA A 210 57.20 -25.82 29.63
N TRP A 211 57.95 -26.89 29.27
CA TRP A 211 57.50 -27.79 28.23
C TRP A 211 56.18 -28.41 28.69
N ALA A 212 55.11 -28.22 27.91
CA ALA A 212 53.81 -28.82 28.19
C ALA A 212 53.94 -30.34 28.02
N GLY A 213 54.38 -31.02 29.08
CA GLY A 213 54.45 -32.47 29.11
C GLY A 213 53.09 -33.08 28.85
N ARG A 214 53.07 -34.36 28.46
CA ARG A 214 51.87 -35.15 28.14
C ARG A 214 50.77 -35.15 29.23
N ALA A 215 51.09 -34.68 30.43
CA ALA A 215 50.21 -34.50 31.59
C ALA A 215 49.77 -33.03 31.85
N ALA A 216 50.06 -32.09 30.95
CA ALA A 216 49.56 -30.72 31.05
C ALA A 216 48.04 -30.72 30.79
N SER A 217 47.26 -30.96 31.84
CA SER A 217 45.81 -30.83 31.79
C SER A 217 45.48 -29.37 31.46
N ARG A 218 45.07 -29.10 30.22
CA ARG A 218 44.38 -27.85 29.90
C ARG A 218 43.15 -27.80 30.79
N ARG A 219 43.17 -26.96 31.82
CA ARG A 219 41.93 -26.55 32.50
C ARG A 219 41.02 -25.99 31.40
N PRO A 220 39.82 -26.54 31.18
CA PRO A 220 38.89 -25.97 30.22
C PRO A 220 38.69 -24.50 30.61
N GLN A 221 39.04 -23.59 29.71
CA GLN A 221 38.73 -22.17 29.89
C GLN A 221 37.20 -22.09 30.10
N PRO A 222 36.72 -21.42 31.17
CA PRO A 222 35.29 -21.26 31.37
C PRO A 222 34.69 -20.62 30.12
N LYS A 223 33.60 -21.20 29.62
CA LYS A 223 32.94 -20.80 28.37
C LYS A 223 32.63 -19.29 28.49
N PRO A 224 33.03 -18.46 27.52
CA PRO A 224 32.81 -17.02 27.62
C PRO A 224 31.32 -16.74 27.84
N GLU A 225 31.01 -15.83 28.76
CA GLU A 225 29.63 -15.50 29.08
C GLU A 225 28.88 -15.03 27.81
N PRO A 226 27.63 -15.46 27.62
CA PRO A 226 26.86 -15.09 26.43
C PRO A 226 26.69 -13.58 26.38
N GLN A 227 26.98 -12.98 25.23
CA GLN A 227 26.81 -11.55 25.01
C GLN A 227 25.35 -11.15 25.28
N ARG A 228 25.15 -10.20 26.20
CA ARG A 228 23.84 -9.68 26.58
C ARG A 228 23.58 -8.37 25.85
N ILE A 229 22.35 -8.21 25.36
CA ILE A 229 21.85 -6.95 24.79
C ILE A 229 20.80 -6.43 25.78
N GLY A 230 21.22 -5.51 26.66
CA GLY A 230 20.41 -5.06 27.80
C GLY A 230 20.22 -6.19 28.84
N PRO A 231 18.99 -6.44 29.33
CA PRO A 231 18.75 -7.47 30.36
C PRO A 231 18.79 -8.91 29.82
N PHE A 232 18.68 -9.12 28.51
CA PHE A 232 18.53 -10.45 27.89
C PHE A 232 19.76 -10.87 27.08
N THR A 233 20.00 -12.18 27.02
CA THR A 233 20.97 -12.80 26.09
C THR A 233 20.44 -12.78 24.65
N THR A 234 21.33 -12.93 23.66
CA THR A 234 20.91 -13.04 22.25
C THR A 234 19.95 -14.19 21.99
N THR A 235 20.12 -15.32 22.68
CA THR A 235 19.22 -16.48 22.60
C THR A 235 17.85 -16.19 23.22
N GLN A 236 17.79 -15.43 24.32
CA GLN A 236 16.52 -14.97 24.90
C GLN A 236 15.81 -13.96 24.00
N TRP A 237 16.54 -13.05 23.36
CA TRP A 237 15.97 -12.16 22.34
C TRP A 237 15.43 -12.95 21.14
N ALA A 238 16.18 -13.95 20.66
CA ALA A 238 15.71 -14.83 19.59
C ALA A 238 14.45 -15.59 20.01
N GLY A 239 14.41 -16.16 21.22
CA GLY A 239 13.22 -16.82 21.77
C GLY A 239 12.03 -15.87 21.90
N ALA A 240 12.23 -14.65 22.40
CA ALA A 240 11.19 -13.64 22.52
C ALA A 240 10.64 -13.21 21.15
N VAL A 241 11.50 -13.05 20.15
CA VAL A 241 11.09 -12.73 18.77
C VAL A 241 10.30 -13.88 18.16
N VAL A 242 10.71 -15.14 18.38
CA VAL A 242 9.98 -16.31 17.88
C VAL A 242 8.62 -16.43 18.54
N VAL A 243 8.55 -16.37 19.87
CA VAL A 243 7.29 -16.46 20.61
C VAL A 243 6.37 -15.30 20.26
N GLY A 244 6.90 -14.07 20.21
CA GLY A 244 6.17 -12.89 19.79
C GLY A 244 5.68 -13.00 18.34
N GLY A 245 6.51 -13.54 17.44
CA GLY A 245 6.15 -13.78 16.05
C GLY A 245 5.04 -14.82 15.89
N ILE A 246 5.14 -15.94 16.61
CA ILE A 246 4.08 -16.97 16.64
C ILE A 246 2.79 -16.39 17.21
N GLY A 247 2.86 -15.63 18.30
CA GLY A 247 1.71 -14.95 18.89
C GLY A 247 1.05 -13.97 17.92
N LEU A 248 1.84 -13.19 17.19
CA LEU A 248 1.34 -12.26 16.17
C LEU A 248 0.69 -13.00 14.99
N LEU A 249 1.31 -14.09 14.52
CA LEU A 249 0.75 -14.92 13.45
C LEU A 249 -0.57 -15.58 13.89
N PHE A 250 -0.64 -16.08 15.12
CA PHE A 250 -1.87 -16.61 15.69
C PHE A 250 -2.94 -15.53 15.78
N ALA A 251 -2.62 -14.34 16.30
CA ALA A 251 -3.55 -13.21 16.37
C ALA A 251 -4.05 -12.79 14.97
N ALA A 252 -3.15 -12.74 13.97
CA ALA A 252 -3.53 -12.47 12.59
C ALA A 252 -4.45 -13.56 12.02
N GLY A 253 -4.14 -14.84 12.25
CA GLY A 253 -5.01 -15.95 11.86
C GLY A 253 -6.39 -15.88 12.52
N MET A 254 -6.45 -15.53 13.80
CA MET A 254 -7.72 -15.32 14.51
C MET A 254 -8.51 -14.14 13.95
N ALA A 255 -7.84 -13.04 13.57
CA ALA A 255 -8.50 -11.92 12.91
C ALA A 255 -9.08 -12.32 11.55
N VAL A 256 -8.36 -13.09 10.73
CA VAL A 256 -8.85 -13.63 9.46
C VAL A 256 -10.10 -14.48 9.69
N LEU A 257 -10.07 -15.40 10.65
CA LEU A 257 -11.20 -16.27 10.98
C LEU A 257 -12.41 -15.48 11.50
N ALA A 258 -12.18 -14.50 12.39
CA ALA A 258 -13.24 -13.65 12.93
C ALA A 258 -13.91 -12.82 11.82
N VAL A 259 -13.12 -12.24 10.91
CA VAL A 259 -13.67 -11.47 9.78
C VAL A 259 -14.38 -12.39 8.80
N ARG A 260 -13.85 -13.57 8.48
CA ARG A 260 -14.55 -14.55 7.62
C ARG A 260 -15.88 -14.99 8.22
N PHE A 261 -15.92 -15.22 9.53
CA PHE A 261 -17.17 -15.50 10.23
C PHE A 261 -18.14 -14.31 10.13
N LEU A 262 -17.68 -13.08 10.39
CA LEU A 262 -18.49 -11.87 10.24
C LEU A 262 -19.06 -11.72 8.82
N LEU A 263 -18.22 -11.94 7.79
CA LEU A 263 -18.61 -11.86 6.38
C LEU A 263 -19.54 -13.01 5.94
N SER A 264 -19.66 -14.08 6.72
CA SER A 264 -20.61 -15.16 6.45
C SER A 264 -22.06 -14.83 6.84
N LEU A 265 -22.26 -13.81 7.69
CA LEU A 265 -23.58 -13.38 8.15
C LEU A 265 -24.36 -12.69 7.03
N ASP A 266 -25.66 -12.95 6.93
CA ASP A 266 -26.55 -12.43 5.87
C ASP A 266 -26.44 -10.91 5.72
N GLY A 267 -26.56 -10.16 6.83
CA GLY A 267 -26.48 -8.69 6.79
C GLY A 267 -25.13 -8.16 6.30
N MET A 268 -24.04 -8.91 6.51
CA MET A 268 -22.73 -8.51 5.99
C MET A 268 -22.56 -8.87 4.51
N ARG A 269 -23.19 -9.96 4.05
CA ARG A 269 -23.28 -10.28 2.61
C ARG A 269 -24.08 -9.21 1.86
N ASP A 270 -25.20 -8.77 2.43
CA ASP A 270 -26.00 -7.66 1.87
C ASP A 270 -25.23 -6.33 1.88
N PHE A 271 -24.48 -6.08 2.95
CA PHE A 271 -23.57 -4.92 3.04
C PHE A 271 -22.52 -4.96 1.93
N LEU A 272 -21.85 -6.09 1.69
CA LEU A 272 -20.87 -6.23 0.60
C LEU A 272 -21.52 -6.14 -0.79
N ALA A 273 -22.75 -6.63 -0.96
CA ALA A 273 -23.49 -6.48 -2.21
C ALA A 273 -23.83 -5.01 -2.51
N THR A 274 -24.13 -4.23 -1.46
CA THR A 274 -24.42 -2.80 -1.56
C THR A 274 -23.15 -1.97 -1.72
N TYR A 275 -22.08 -2.36 -1.03
CA TYR A 275 -20.79 -1.68 -0.99
C TYR A 275 -19.67 -2.69 -1.32
N PRO A 276 -19.39 -2.93 -2.62
CA PRO A 276 -18.44 -3.96 -3.04
C PRO A 276 -16.98 -3.63 -2.72
N GLY A 277 -16.67 -2.39 -2.29
CA GLY A 277 -15.31 -1.94 -1.98
C GLY A 277 -14.85 -0.78 -2.87
N GLU A 278 -15.63 -0.42 -3.88
CA GLU A 278 -15.37 0.67 -4.80
C GLU A 278 -16.66 1.37 -5.22
N TYR A 279 -16.54 2.57 -5.78
CA TYR A 279 -17.66 3.31 -6.33
C TYR A 279 -17.24 4.01 -7.63
N HIS A 280 -18.21 4.32 -8.48
CA HIS A 280 -17.93 4.91 -9.79
C HIS A 280 -17.43 6.35 -9.64
N LEU A 281 -16.35 6.67 -10.36
CA LEU A 281 -15.88 8.03 -10.48
C LEU A 281 -16.87 8.88 -11.31
N PRO A 282 -16.87 10.22 -11.14
CA PRO A 282 -17.70 11.10 -11.96
C PRO A 282 -17.45 10.90 -13.46
N ALA A 283 -18.46 11.14 -14.31
CA ALA A 283 -18.38 10.87 -15.76
C ALA A 283 -17.23 11.59 -16.49
N GLY A 284 -16.71 12.69 -15.94
CA GLY A 284 -15.55 13.42 -16.48
C GLY A 284 -14.18 12.92 -15.97
N ALA A 285 -14.13 11.88 -15.13
CA ALA A 285 -12.89 11.37 -14.57
C ALA A 285 -12.06 10.65 -15.65
N PRO A 286 -10.75 10.94 -15.73
CA PRO A 286 -9.89 10.27 -16.69
C PRO A 286 -9.70 8.80 -16.32
N VAL A 287 -9.81 7.94 -17.34
CA VAL A 287 -9.48 6.50 -17.25
C VAL A 287 -8.02 6.29 -17.64
N GLY A 288 -7.36 5.39 -16.92
CA GLY A 288 -5.98 5.02 -17.15
C GLY A 288 -4.97 5.94 -16.47
N ILE A 289 -3.71 5.54 -16.59
CA ILE A 289 -2.58 6.18 -15.93
C ILE A 289 -1.69 6.84 -16.98
N PRO A 290 -1.57 8.17 -17.01
CA PRO A 290 -0.73 8.85 -17.97
C PRO A 290 0.75 8.67 -17.63
N ALA A 291 1.62 8.69 -18.65
CA ALA A 291 3.05 8.44 -18.49
C ALA A 291 3.73 9.39 -17.49
N TRP A 292 3.29 10.65 -17.40
CA TRP A 292 3.82 11.60 -16.43
C TRP A 292 3.60 11.14 -14.98
N LEU A 293 2.50 10.43 -14.69
CA LEU A 293 2.18 9.94 -13.35
C LEU A 293 3.06 8.74 -12.99
N GLY A 294 3.37 7.87 -13.97
CA GLY A 294 4.35 6.81 -13.81
C GLY A 294 5.77 7.32 -13.54
N TRP A 295 6.20 8.34 -14.31
CA TRP A 295 7.48 9.03 -14.05
C TRP A 295 7.52 9.67 -12.65
N GLN A 296 6.46 10.41 -12.28
CA GLN A 296 6.33 11.04 -10.97
C GLN A 296 6.38 10.00 -9.84
N HIS A 297 5.73 8.86 -10.02
CA HIS A 297 5.76 7.75 -9.07
C HIS A 297 7.19 7.24 -8.86
N PHE A 298 7.92 6.92 -9.93
CA PHE A 298 9.33 6.51 -9.86
C PHE A 298 10.20 7.56 -9.18
N PHE A 299 10.13 8.81 -9.63
CA PHE A 299 10.99 9.86 -9.12
C PHE A 299 10.69 10.17 -7.65
N ASN A 300 9.43 10.07 -7.24
CA ASN A 300 9.05 10.22 -5.84
C ASN A 300 9.62 9.11 -4.96
N VAL A 301 9.53 7.82 -5.35
CA VAL A 301 10.14 6.74 -4.55
C VAL A 301 11.68 6.87 -4.51
N PHE A 302 12.29 7.30 -5.61
CA PHE A 302 13.72 7.61 -5.67
C PHE A 302 14.13 8.65 -4.62
N LEU A 303 13.40 9.77 -4.54
CA LEU A 303 13.66 10.81 -3.54
C LEU A 303 13.36 10.31 -2.12
N MET A 304 12.21 9.67 -1.90
CA MET A 304 11.80 9.17 -0.58
C MET A 304 12.83 8.23 0.04
N VAL A 305 13.40 7.33 -0.76
CA VAL A 305 14.47 6.43 -0.32
C VAL A 305 15.68 7.20 0.21
N LEU A 306 16.14 8.22 -0.53
CA LEU A 306 17.29 9.03 -0.14
C LEU A 306 16.98 9.96 1.05
N ILE A 307 15.77 10.53 1.10
CA ILE A 307 15.27 11.39 2.19
C ILE A 307 15.18 10.60 3.49
N ILE A 308 14.51 9.43 3.49
CA ILE A 308 14.37 8.58 4.67
C ILE A 308 15.76 8.18 5.19
N ARG A 309 16.66 7.73 4.30
CA ARG A 309 18.02 7.35 4.70
C ARG A 309 18.80 8.51 5.30
N SER A 310 18.79 9.67 4.66
CA SER A 310 19.51 10.85 5.16
C SER A 310 18.92 11.36 6.47
N GLY A 311 17.59 11.33 6.64
CA GLY A 311 16.91 11.66 7.89
C GLY A 311 17.27 10.71 9.04
N LEU A 312 17.30 9.40 8.78
CA LEU A 312 17.76 8.39 9.76
C LEU A 312 19.24 8.58 10.11
N THR A 313 20.06 8.99 9.14
CA THR A 313 21.49 9.28 9.36
C THR A 313 21.65 10.50 10.27
N ILE A 314 20.95 11.60 9.99
CA ILE A 314 20.94 12.82 10.83
C ILE A 314 20.57 12.48 12.28
N ARG A 315 19.57 11.62 12.47
CA ARG A 315 19.12 11.22 13.83
C ARG A 315 20.15 10.38 14.59
N ARG A 316 21.03 9.66 13.90
CA ARG A 316 22.06 8.76 14.49
C ARG A 316 23.44 9.43 14.56
N GLU A 317 23.70 10.42 13.73
CA GLU A 317 24.98 11.12 13.60
C GLU A 317 25.21 12.07 14.79
N LYS A 318 26.08 11.67 15.72
CA LYS A 318 26.44 12.51 16.89
C LYS A 318 27.55 13.52 16.61
N ARG A 319 28.47 13.19 15.69
CA ARG A 319 29.68 13.99 15.41
C ARG A 319 29.95 13.99 13.90
N PRO A 320 29.42 14.96 13.14
CA PRO A 320 29.70 15.07 11.71
C PRO A 320 31.19 15.34 11.46
N SER A 321 31.74 14.68 10.44
CA SER A 321 33.13 14.84 9.98
C SER A 321 33.26 15.84 8.83
N VAL A 322 32.20 16.09 8.07
CA VAL A 322 32.19 16.99 6.92
C VAL A 322 31.09 18.03 7.07
N PHE A 323 31.46 19.29 6.87
CA PHE A 323 30.59 20.44 7.01
C PHE A 323 30.48 21.20 5.68
N TRP A 324 29.31 21.79 5.47
CA TRP A 324 29.01 22.68 4.35
C TRP A 324 28.58 24.05 4.88
N ALA A 325 29.02 25.11 4.22
CA ALA A 325 28.56 26.48 4.46
C ALA A 325 28.07 27.13 3.16
N PRO A 326 26.94 27.85 3.17
CA PRO A 326 26.43 28.55 1.99
C PRO A 326 27.36 29.71 1.58
N LYS A 327 27.44 30.00 0.27
CA LYS A 327 28.28 31.10 -0.27
C LYS A 327 28.01 32.45 0.39
N ASN A 328 26.74 32.75 0.66
CA ASN A 328 26.32 34.05 1.17
C ASN A 328 26.36 34.15 2.71
N ASN A 329 26.62 33.04 3.41
CA ASN A 329 26.73 33.03 4.88
C ASN A 329 27.75 31.97 5.33
N PRO A 330 29.06 32.24 5.18
CA PRO A 330 30.13 31.29 5.49
C PRO A 330 30.19 30.89 6.98
N LYS A 331 29.55 31.67 7.88
CA LYS A 331 29.42 31.34 9.30
C LYS A 331 28.29 30.34 9.59
N GLY A 332 27.33 30.17 8.68
CA GLY A 332 26.20 29.25 8.81
C GLY A 332 26.52 27.79 8.48
N LYS A 333 27.53 27.21 9.11
CA LYS A 333 27.96 25.83 8.88
C LYS A 333 26.88 24.82 9.30
N THR A 334 26.63 23.82 8.46
CA THR A 334 25.79 22.65 8.76
C THR A 334 26.53 21.38 8.32
N SER A 335 26.11 20.19 8.77
CA SER A 335 26.72 18.95 8.29
C SER A 335 26.40 18.72 6.82
N LEU A 336 27.28 18.03 6.10
CA LEU A 336 27.04 17.64 4.70
C LEU A 336 25.76 16.79 4.57
N THR A 337 25.47 15.95 5.58
CA THR A 337 24.24 15.14 5.64
C THR A 337 22.98 16.02 5.71
N ILE A 338 22.97 17.06 6.54
CA ILE A 338 21.84 17.99 6.64
C ILE A 338 21.67 18.77 5.35
N TRP A 339 22.76 19.23 4.74
CA TRP A 339 22.71 19.89 3.42
C TRP A 339 22.09 18.97 2.36
N PHE A 340 22.51 17.69 2.32
CA PHE A 340 22.01 16.72 1.35
C PHE A 340 20.52 16.42 1.54
N HIS A 341 20.09 16.18 2.79
CA HIS A 341 18.68 15.99 3.11
C HIS A 341 17.85 17.20 2.67
N GLN A 342 18.29 18.41 3.03
CA GLN A 342 17.60 19.64 2.66
C GLN A 342 17.51 19.85 1.14
N ALA A 343 18.56 19.49 0.40
CA ALA A 343 18.56 19.57 -1.06
C ALA A 343 17.55 18.59 -1.69
N LEU A 344 17.46 17.37 -1.17
CA LEU A 344 16.45 16.39 -1.59
C LEU A 344 15.04 16.86 -1.25
N ASP A 345 14.83 17.43 -0.06
CA ASP A 345 13.53 17.96 0.35
C ASP A 345 13.07 19.07 -0.59
N ILE A 346 13.96 19.99 -0.98
CA ILE A 346 13.63 21.06 -1.94
C ILE A 346 13.24 20.45 -3.29
N LEU A 347 14.00 19.48 -3.78
CA LEU A 347 13.70 18.79 -5.03
C LEU A 347 12.35 18.05 -4.96
N TRP A 348 12.08 17.42 -3.81
CA TRP A 348 10.82 16.74 -3.53
C TRP A 348 9.62 17.71 -3.46
N LEU A 349 9.79 18.89 -2.85
CA LEU A 349 8.76 19.93 -2.82
C LEU A 349 8.47 20.50 -4.21
N ILE A 350 9.51 20.77 -5.02
CA ILE A 350 9.35 21.21 -6.41
C ILE A 350 8.61 20.13 -7.20
N ASN A 351 9.04 18.87 -7.07
CA ASN A 351 8.39 17.75 -7.73
C ASN A 351 6.93 17.60 -7.30
N GLY A 352 6.64 17.73 -6.00
CA GLY A 352 5.29 17.70 -5.44
C GLY A 352 4.43 18.84 -5.96
N ALA A 353 4.97 20.05 -6.10
CA ALA A 353 4.25 21.16 -6.71
C ALA A 353 3.87 20.88 -8.16
N VAL A 354 4.81 20.36 -8.97
CA VAL A 354 4.54 19.92 -10.35
C VAL A 354 3.48 18.83 -10.37
N PHE A 355 3.59 17.82 -9.49
CA PHE A 355 2.62 16.74 -9.36
C PHE A 355 1.22 17.28 -9.06
N ILE A 356 1.06 18.17 -8.08
CA ILE A 356 -0.23 18.76 -7.71
C ILE A 356 -0.82 19.55 -8.88
N VAL A 357 -0.02 20.37 -9.57
CA VAL A 357 -0.49 21.12 -10.75
C VAL A 357 -0.98 20.17 -11.83
N LEU A 358 -0.18 19.16 -12.21
CA LEU A 358 -0.57 18.18 -13.24
C LEU A 358 -1.79 17.36 -12.82
N LEU A 359 -1.88 17.00 -11.54
CA LEU A 359 -2.99 16.24 -10.97
C LEU A 359 -4.32 16.98 -11.16
N PHE A 360 -4.36 18.29 -10.91
CA PHE A 360 -5.55 19.10 -11.12
C PHE A 360 -5.80 19.41 -12.60
N VAL A 361 -4.78 19.80 -13.36
CA VAL A 361 -4.89 20.17 -14.79
C VAL A 361 -5.38 19.00 -15.64
N THR A 362 -4.95 17.77 -15.34
CA THR A 362 -5.33 16.58 -16.11
C THR A 362 -6.59 15.87 -15.59
N GLY A 363 -7.22 16.39 -14.53
CA GLY A 363 -8.39 15.77 -13.89
C GLY A 363 -8.08 14.51 -13.07
N GLN A 364 -6.81 14.09 -12.99
CA GLN A 364 -6.38 12.88 -12.29
C GLN A 364 -6.65 12.93 -10.77
N TRP A 365 -6.85 14.13 -10.21
CA TRP A 365 -7.25 14.32 -8.81
C TRP A 365 -8.53 13.53 -8.45
N MET A 366 -9.48 13.37 -9.39
CA MET A 366 -10.75 12.66 -9.16
C MET A 366 -10.55 11.19 -8.77
N ARG A 367 -9.39 10.60 -9.10
CA ARG A 367 -9.07 9.21 -8.76
C ARG A 367 -8.59 9.04 -7.32
N ILE A 368 -8.04 10.07 -6.70
CA ILE A 368 -7.41 9.98 -5.38
C ILE A 368 -8.08 10.87 -4.33
N VAL A 369 -8.96 11.78 -4.72
CA VAL A 369 -9.79 12.57 -3.80
C VAL A 369 -11.18 11.94 -3.77
N PRO A 370 -11.73 11.62 -2.59
CA PRO A 370 -13.10 11.14 -2.50
C PRO A 370 -14.09 12.13 -3.09
N THR A 371 -14.94 11.64 -3.98
CA THR A 371 -15.98 12.42 -4.70
C THR A 371 -17.39 12.06 -4.26
N SER A 372 -17.54 11.04 -3.40
CA SER A 372 -18.81 10.59 -2.81
C SER A 372 -18.59 10.12 -1.38
N TRP A 373 -19.63 10.22 -0.55
CA TRP A 373 -19.64 9.67 0.80
C TRP A 373 -19.68 8.14 0.83
N GLU A 374 -19.99 7.49 -0.30
CA GLU A 374 -19.89 6.04 -0.48
C GLU A 374 -18.46 5.51 -0.25
N VAL A 375 -17.44 6.37 -0.30
CA VAL A 375 -16.06 6.00 0.02
C VAL A 375 -15.94 5.36 1.40
N VAL A 376 -16.71 5.81 2.39
CA VAL A 376 -16.57 5.34 3.78
C VAL A 376 -17.04 3.89 3.95
N PRO A 377 -18.30 3.53 3.60
CA PRO A 377 -18.74 2.14 3.70
C PRO A 377 -17.94 1.22 2.75
N ASN A 378 -17.59 1.67 1.54
CA ASN A 378 -16.75 0.88 0.64
C ASN A 378 -15.33 0.67 1.18
N ALA A 379 -14.73 1.65 1.86
CA ALA A 379 -13.42 1.46 2.46
C ALA A 379 -13.45 0.44 3.60
N LEU A 380 -14.55 0.40 4.37
CA LEU A 380 -14.78 -0.64 5.37
C LEU A 380 -14.91 -2.02 4.71
N SER A 381 -15.71 -2.15 3.65
CA SER A 381 -15.82 -3.39 2.87
C SER A 381 -14.47 -3.87 2.37
N ALA A 382 -13.69 -3.00 1.73
CA ALA A 382 -12.36 -3.32 1.22
C ALA A 382 -11.42 -3.74 2.36
N ALA A 383 -11.44 -3.05 3.50
CA ALA A 383 -10.62 -3.40 4.66
C ALA A 383 -10.97 -4.80 5.20
N LEU A 384 -12.26 -5.13 5.34
CA LEU A 384 -12.71 -6.46 5.76
C LEU A 384 -12.29 -7.53 4.74
N GLN A 385 -12.43 -7.26 3.44
CA GLN A 385 -11.98 -8.14 2.36
C GLN A 385 -10.46 -8.42 2.46
N TYR A 386 -9.63 -7.37 2.60
CA TYR A 386 -8.18 -7.54 2.79
C TYR A 386 -7.84 -8.38 4.04
N VAL A 387 -8.48 -8.15 5.18
CA VAL A 387 -8.27 -8.94 6.41
C VAL A 387 -8.73 -10.38 6.24
N SER A 388 -9.82 -10.61 5.51
CA SER A 388 -10.35 -11.96 5.26
C SER A 388 -9.51 -12.79 4.28
N LEU A 389 -8.50 -12.18 3.66
CA LEU A 389 -7.71 -12.75 2.56
C LEU A 389 -8.56 -13.11 1.33
N ASP A 390 -9.76 -12.54 1.21
CA ASP A 390 -10.59 -12.57 0.01
C ASP A 390 -10.48 -11.19 -0.64
N TRP A 391 -9.49 -11.03 -1.52
CA TRP A 391 -9.03 -9.71 -1.93
C TRP A 391 -9.94 -9.10 -3.00
N PRO A 392 -10.24 -7.78 -2.93
CA PRO A 392 -11.14 -7.14 -3.88
C PRO A 392 -10.67 -7.32 -5.31
N THR A 393 -11.57 -7.68 -6.23
CA THR A 393 -11.29 -7.76 -7.66
C THR A 393 -11.38 -6.37 -8.30
N GLU A 394 -10.46 -5.49 -7.94
CA GLU A 394 -10.39 -4.12 -8.45
C GLU A 394 -9.63 -4.02 -9.78
N ASN A 395 -9.97 -3.00 -10.56
CA ASN A 395 -9.21 -2.60 -11.74
C ASN A 395 -8.67 -1.18 -11.57
N GLY A 396 -7.47 -1.06 -10.99
CA GLY A 396 -6.77 0.20 -10.74
C GLY A 396 -6.52 1.07 -11.98
N TRP A 397 -6.66 0.51 -13.19
CA TRP A 397 -6.68 1.29 -14.44
C TRP A 397 -7.94 2.16 -14.57
N VAL A 398 -9.08 1.66 -14.10
CA VAL A 398 -10.37 2.36 -14.15
C VAL A 398 -10.57 3.20 -12.91
N ASN A 399 -10.44 2.62 -11.74
CA ASN A 399 -10.64 3.27 -10.44
C ASN A 399 -9.92 2.48 -9.35
N TYR A 400 -9.51 3.16 -8.28
CA TYR A 400 -8.99 2.48 -7.09
C TYR A 400 -10.15 2.05 -6.19
N ASN A 401 -9.96 0.98 -5.42
CA ASN A 401 -10.86 0.70 -4.31
C ASN A 401 -10.85 1.86 -3.30
N ALA A 402 -11.91 1.98 -2.51
CA ALA A 402 -12.09 3.12 -1.60
C ALA A 402 -11.03 3.18 -0.49
N LEU A 403 -10.54 2.04 0.01
CA LEU A 403 -9.46 2.01 1.00
C LEU A 403 -8.13 2.52 0.42
N GLN A 404 -7.79 2.12 -0.80
CA GLN A 404 -6.63 2.63 -1.53
C GLN A 404 -6.78 4.13 -1.83
N GLN A 405 -7.95 4.57 -2.28
CA GLN A 405 -8.22 5.98 -2.53
C GLN A 405 -8.00 6.82 -1.28
N LEU A 406 -8.51 6.40 -0.11
CA LEU A 406 -8.27 7.08 1.16
C LEU A 406 -6.78 7.06 1.55
N ALA A 407 -6.09 5.94 1.36
CA ALA A 407 -4.65 5.85 1.64
C ALA A 407 -3.84 6.82 0.76
N TYR A 408 -4.17 6.94 -0.53
CA TYR A 408 -3.54 7.90 -1.44
C TYR A 408 -3.89 9.34 -1.08
N PHE A 409 -5.16 9.62 -0.78
CA PHE A 409 -5.61 10.92 -0.29
C PHE A 409 -4.81 11.36 0.94
N SER A 410 -4.78 10.53 1.98
CA SER A 410 -4.06 10.84 3.22
C SER A 410 -2.57 11.01 2.98
N THR A 411 -1.97 10.20 2.12
CA THR A 411 -0.54 10.29 1.83
C THR A 411 -0.19 11.61 1.11
N VAL A 412 -0.96 11.96 0.08
CA VAL A 412 -0.69 13.13 -0.79
C VAL A 412 -1.12 14.44 -0.13
N PHE A 413 -2.29 14.49 0.51
CA PHE A 413 -2.90 15.73 0.99
C PHE A 413 -2.78 15.95 2.50
N ILE A 414 -2.30 14.97 3.26
CA ILE A 414 -2.11 15.11 4.71
C ILE A 414 -0.66 14.85 5.09
N ALA A 415 -0.15 13.65 4.88
CA ALA A 415 1.19 13.26 5.33
C ALA A 415 2.30 14.07 4.62
N ALA A 416 2.22 14.24 3.30
CA ALA A 416 3.19 15.02 2.54
C ALA A 416 3.22 16.50 2.96
N PRO A 417 2.09 17.23 3.05
CA PRO A 417 2.07 18.58 3.59
C PRO A 417 2.59 18.67 5.03
N LEU A 418 2.24 17.70 5.90
CA LEU A 418 2.78 17.66 7.27
C LEU A 418 4.31 17.51 7.27
N ALA A 419 4.87 16.66 6.42
CA ALA A 419 6.31 16.51 6.27
C ALA A 419 6.96 17.80 5.76
N ALA A 420 6.35 18.46 4.78
CA ALA A 420 6.81 19.74 4.23
C ALA A 420 6.86 20.85 5.30
N ILE A 421 5.77 21.03 6.04
CA ILE A 421 5.63 22.08 7.07
C ILE A 421 6.63 21.84 8.21
N THR A 422 6.68 20.61 8.71
CA THR A 422 7.57 20.25 9.81
C THR A 422 9.05 20.27 9.39
N GLY A 423 9.36 19.83 8.17
CA GLY A 423 10.70 19.89 7.59
C GLY A 423 11.17 21.33 7.39
N PHE A 424 10.34 22.19 6.81
CA PHE A 424 10.65 23.62 6.65
C PHE A 424 10.92 24.30 7.99
N ARG A 425 10.18 23.93 9.05
CA ARG A 425 10.40 24.47 10.38
C ARG A 425 11.76 24.10 10.99
N MET A 426 12.27 22.91 10.66
CA MET A 426 13.58 22.44 11.12
C MET A 426 14.72 22.87 10.18
N SER A 427 14.40 23.39 9.00
CA SER A 427 15.37 23.82 8.00
C SER A 427 16.22 25.00 8.46
N GLY A 428 17.39 25.16 7.82
CA GLY A 428 18.20 26.37 7.95
C GLY A 428 17.55 27.63 7.35
N MET A 429 16.48 27.48 6.56
CA MET A 429 15.76 28.56 5.87
C MET A 429 14.69 29.21 6.74
N TRP A 430 14.34 28.60 7.89
CA TRP A 430 13.39 29.18 8.82
C TRP A 430 13.85 30.56 9.32
N PRO A 431 12.99 31.60 9.33
CA PRO A 431 13.37 32.95 9.74
C PRO A 431 13.54 33.06 11.26
N LYS A 432 14.70 32.61 11.77
CA LYS A 432 15.01 32.52 13.23
C LYS A 432 14.88 33.83 13.99
N LYS A 433 15.01 34.98 13.31
CA LYS A 433 14.86 36.31 13.93
C LYS A 433 13.41 36.69 14.21
N ASN A 434 12.44 36.00 13.60
CA ASN A 434 11.02 36.21 13.88
C ASN A 434 10.60 35.40 15.12
N LEU A 435 10.71 36.05 16.28
CA LEU A 435 10.42 35.44 17.58
C LEU A 435 8.94 35.08 17.74
N LYS A 436 8.01 35.91 17.22
CA LYS A 436 6.56 35.63 17.27
C LYS A 436 6.22 34.34 16.53
N LEU A 437 6.75 34.19 15.31
CA LEU A 437 6.52 32.98 14.51
C LEU A 437 7.16 31.74 15.15
N SER A 438 8.36 31.88 15.70
CA SER A 438 9.07 30.77 16.35
C SER A 438 8.44 30.35 17.68
N ALA A 439 7.77 31.26 18.37
CA ALA A 439 6.97 30.98 19.56
C ALA A 439 5.64 30.31 19.19
N ALA A 440 4.96 30.77 18.14
CA ALA A 440 3.71 30.17 17.66
C ALA A 440 3.90 28.74 17.15
N TYR A 441 5.05 28.44 16.53
CA TYR A 441 5.41 27.09 16.11
C TYR A 441 6.79 26.67 16.65
N PRO A 442 6.87 26.03 17.82
CA PRO A 442 8.13 25.57 18.38
C PRO A 442 8.75 24.39 17.62
N ILE A 443 10.08 24.29 17.62
CA ILE A 443 10.81 23.25 16.87
C ILE A 443 10.63 21.86 17.51
N GLU A 444 10.32 21.79 18.79
CA GLU A 444 10.03 20.56 19.53
C GLU A 444 8.78 19.87 18.97
N TRP A 445 7.75 20.65 18.65
CA TRP A 445 6.53 20.15 18.01
C TRP A 445 6.82 19.65 16.60
N ALA A 446 7.58 20.40 15.81
CA ALA A 446 8.00 19.96 14.48
C ALA A 446 8.73 18.61 14.54
N ARG A 447 9.68 18.43 15.46
CA ARG A 447 10.40 17.16 15.65
C ARG A 447 9.47 16.01 16.07
N LYS A 448 8.53 16.27 16.99
CA LYS A 448 7.56 15.28 17.48
C LYS A 448 6.60 14.82 16.39
N VAL A 449 6.30 15.64 15.39
CA VAL A 449 5.41 15.28 14.28
C VAL A 449 6.19 14.70 13.09
N HIS A 450 7.32 15.30 12.72
CA HIS A 450 8.08 14.91 11.53
C HIS A 450 8.54 13.46 11.56
N PHE A 451 9.04 12.99 12.71
CA PHE A 451 9.53 11.62 12.82
C PHE A 451 8.41 10.56 12.71
N PRO A 452 7.26 10.69 13.39
CA PRO A 452 6.09 9.85 13.11
C PRO A 452 5.59 9.91 11.67
N VAL A 453 5.62 11.07 11.01
CA VAL A 453 5.23 11.18 9.60
C VAL A 453 6.20 10.40 8.70
N MET A 454 7.51 10.45 8.97
CA MET A 454 8.48 9.59 8.28
C MET A 454 8.20 8.09 8.50
N LEU A 455 7.86 7.68 9.73
CA LEU A 455 7.45 6.31 10.03
C LEU A 455 6.18 5.91 9.27
N PHE A 456 5.18 6.80 9.19
CA PHE A 456 3.98 6.58 8.38
C PHE A 456 4.35 6.32 6.92
N PHE A 457 5.24 7.11 6.31
CA PHE A 457 5.70 6.86 4.94
C PHE A 457 6.38 5.50 4.79
N VAL A 458 7.24 5.10 5.73
CA VAL A 458 7.89 3.79 5.69
C VAL A 458 6.86 2.67 5.74
N VAL A 459 5.92 2.72 6.67
CA VAL A 459 4.84 1.72 6.82
C VAL A 459 3.97 1.68 5.56
N PHE A 460 3.57 2.85 5.05
CA PHE A 460 2.81 2.98 3.82
C PHE A 460 3.54 2.34 2.64
N ILE A 461 4.82 2.64 2.43
CA ILE A 461 5.63 2.07 1.33
C ILE A 461 5.68 0.55 1.44
N VAL A 462 5.93 0.01 2.63
CA VAL A 462 6.00 -1.45 2.84
C VAL A 462 4.67 -2.11 2.51
N ILE A 463 3.57 -1.62 3.08
CA ILE A 463 2.23 -2.18 2.84
C ILE A 463 1.86 -2.05 1.36
N HIS A 464 2.08 -0.88 0.77
CA HIS A 464 1.78 -0.59 -0.63
C HIS A 464 2.53 -1.55 -1.57
N VAL A 465 3.84 -1.73 -1.39
CA VAL A 465 4.64 -2.64 -2.23
C VAL A 465 4.20 -4.09 -2.07
N VAL A 466 3.92 -4.53 -0.85
CA VAL A 466 3.42 -5.89 -0.60
C VAL A 466 2.09 -6.12 -1.33
N LEU A 467 1.14 -5.19 -1.21
CA LEU A 467 -0.15 -5.30 -1.87
C LEU A 467 -0.02 -5.26 -3.39
N VAL A 468 0.80 -4.36 -3.95
CA VAL A 468 1.08 -4.30 -5.40
C VAL A 468 1.53 -5.66 -5.94
N LEU A 469 2.44 -6.33 -5.22
CA LEU A 469 2.99 -7.62 -5.67
C LEU A 469 2.00 -8.77 -5.48
N ALA A 470 1.15 -8.70 -4.47
CA ALA A 470 0.24 -9.79 -4.14
C ALA A 470 -1.15 -9.67 -4.82
N THR A 471 -1.59 -8.48 -5.27
CA THR A 471 -2.89 -8.26 -5.96
C THR A 471 -2.79 -8.29 -7.49
N GLY A 472 -1.77 -8.97 -8.04
CA GLY A 472 -1.50 -9.05 -9.48
C GLY A 472 -0.31 -8.20 -9.91
N ALA A 473 0.90 -8.61 -9.50
CA ALA A 473 2.16 -7.90 -9.71
C ALA A 473 2.36 -7.36 -11.13
N LEU A 474 2.31 -8.21 -12.16
CA LEU A 474 2.61 -7.82 -13.54
C LEU A 474 1.66 -6.71 -14.02
N ARG A 475 0.36 -6.87 -13.79
CA ARG A 475 -0.67 -5.88 -14.15
C ARG A 475 -0.44 -4.55 -13.41
N ASN A 476 -0.25 -4.60 -12.10
CA ASN A 476 -0.01 -3.39 -11.30
C ASN A 476 1.29 -2.67 -11.70
N LEU A 477 2.35 -3.41 -12.02
CA LEU A 477 3.60 -2.84 -12.52
C LEU A 477 3.43 -2.25 -13.92
N ASN A 478 2.63 -2.86 -14.80
CA ASN A 478 2.30 -2.27 -16.10
C ASN A 478 1.53 -0.95 -15.96
N HIS A 479 0.57 -0.88 -15.04
CA HIS A 479 -0.16 0.36 -14.73
C HIS A 479 0.80 1.49 -14.34
N MET A 480 1.72 1.23 -13.40
CA MET A 480 2.57 2.27 -12.81
C MET A 480 3.84 2.59 -13.60
N TYR A 481 4.52 1.58 -14.15
CA TYR A 481 5.83 1.75 -14.80
C TYR A 481 5.75 1.83 -16.32
N ALA A 482 4.83 1.09 -16.94
CA ALA A 482 4.69 1.08 -18.40
C ALA A 482 3.58 2.00 -18.93
N ALA A 483 2.74 2.56 -18.04
CA ALA A 483 1.52 3.28 -18.41
C ALA A 483 0.63 2.46 -19.37
N GLN A 484 0.53 1.15 -19.10
CA GLN A 484 -0.22 0.18 -19.89
C GLN A 484 -1.28 -0.48 -19.00
N GLY A 485 -2.52 -0.50 -19.46
CA GLY A 485 -3.63 -1.19 -18.81
C GLY A 485 -4.90 -1.12 -19.66
N SER A 486 -5.95 -1.78 -19.19
CA SER A 486 -7.22 -1.90 -19.92
C SER A 486 -8.39 -1.98 -18.95
N VAL A 487 -9.59 -1.70 -19.45
CA VAL A 487 -10.85 -1.99 -18.75
C VAL A 487 -11.06 -3.50 -18.59
N ASP A 488 -10.56 -4.30 -19.54
CA ASP A 488 -10.50 -5.76 -19.43
C ASP A 488 -9.37 -6.14 -18.46
N PRO A 489 -9.69 -6.75 -17.30
CA PRO A 489 -8.70 -7.13 -16.29
C PRO A 489 -7.64 -8.11 -16.77
N THR A 490 -7.93 -8.89 -17.82
CA THR A 490 -7.04 -9.94 -18.36
C THR A 490 -6.07 -9.39 -19.39
N ALA A 491 -6.38 -8.24 -19.99
CA ALA A 491 -5.48 -7.60 -20.92
C ALA A 491 -4.21 -7.12 -20.20
N TYR A 492 -3.05 -7.46 -20.77
CA TYR A 492 -1.71 -7.20 -20.20
C TYR A 492 -1.37 -7.97 -18.92
N ALA A 493 -2.14 -8.98 -18.53
CA ALA A 493 -1.83 -9.81 -17.36
C ALA A 493 -0.45 -10.51 -17.47
N ASP A 494 -0.08 -10.93 -18.69
CA ASP A 494 1.19 -11.62 -18.97
C ASP A 494 2.28 -10.70 -19.55
N ASN A 495 2.06 -9.38 -19.54
CA ASN A 495 3.03 -8.43 -20.09
C ASN A 495 4.11 -8.10 -19.04
N TRP A 496 5.38 -8.26 -19.42
CA TRP A 496 6.54 -8.07 -18.55
C TRP A 496 7.18 -6.67 -18.67
N THR A 497 6.65 -5.79 -19.52
CA THR A 497 7.23 -4.47 -19.78
C THR A 497 7.37 -3.65 -18.49
N GLY A 498 6.29 -3.53 -17.71
CA GLY A 498 6.28 -2.81 -16.44
C GLY A 498 7.22 -3.44 -15.41
N PHE A 499 7.36 -4.77 -15.41
CA PHE A 499 8.29 -5.47 -14.53
C PHE A 499 9.75 -5.08 -14.81
N TRP A 500 10.18 -5.10 -16.07
CA TRP A 500 11.56 -4.74 -16.40
C TRP A 500 11.86 -3.26 -16.15
N LEU A 501 10.89 -2.38 -16.42
CA LEU A 501 11.02 -0.96 -16.05
C LEU A 501 11.12 -0.75 -14.54
N PHE A 502 10.39 -1.53 -13.75
CA PHE A 502 10.53 -1.56 -12.29
C PHE A 502 11.92 -2.05 -11.86
N VAL A 503 12.45 -3.12 -12.46
CA VAL A 503 13.81 -3.59 -12.16
C VAL A 503 14.86 -2.51 -12.47
N VAL A 504 14.76 -1.84 -13.61
CA VAL A 504 15.63 -0.72 -13.97
C VAL A 504 15.54 0.40 -12.92
N SER A 505 14.33 0.72 -12.46
CA SER A 505 14.11 1.72 -11.42
C SER A 505 14.81 1.37 -10.11
N LEU A 506 14.73 0.11 -9.68
CA LEU A 506 15.43 -0.39 -8.49
C LEU A 506 16.95 -0.28 -8.62
N VAL A 507 17.50 -0.60 -9.81
CA VAL A 507 18.94 -0.46 -10.08
C VAL A 507 19.36 1.01 -9.97
N VAL A 508 18.59 1.94 -10.53
CA VAL A 508 18.87 3.39 -10.43
C VAL A 508 18.81 3.87 -8.98
N ILE A 509 17.80 3.44 -8.21
CA ILE A 509 17.67 3.77 -6.79
C ILE A 509 18.86 3.22 -5.99
N ALA A 510 19.24 1.96 -6.23
CA ALA A 510 20.39 1.34 -5.57
C ALA A 510 21.71 2.06 -5.91
N ALA A 511 21.91 2.43 -7.18
CA ALA A 511 23.07 3.19 -7.61
C ALA A 511 23.13 4.56 -6.92
N ALA A 512 22.01 5.30 -6.86
CA ALA A 512 21.95 6.58 -6.16
C ALA A 512 22.14 6.43 -4.65
N TRP A 513 21.61 5.37 -4.05
CA TRP A 513 21.89 5.04 -2.65
C TRP A 513 23.40 4.84 -2.46
N VAL A 514 24.06 4.02 -3.26
CA VAL A 514 25.52 3.82 -3.12
C VAL A 514 26.28 5.13 -3.36
N ALA A 515 25.85 5.95 -4.33
CA ALA A 515 26.45 7.23 -4.66
C ALA A 515 26.23 8.31 -3.59
N ALA A 516 25.21 8.21 -2.73
CA ALA A 516 24.98 9.13 -1.61
C ALA A 516 25.98 8.90 -0.46
N ARG A 517 27.27 9.05 -0.76
CA ARG A 517 28.43 9.00 0.16
C ARG A 517 29.17 10.34 0.11
N PRO A 518 29.87 10.74 1.20
CA PRO A 518 30.57 12.03 1.25
C PRO A 518 31.51 12.31 0.07
N LEU A 519 32.21 11.29 -0.45
CA LEU A 519 33.14 11.43 -1.58
C LEU A 519 32.48 11.93 -2.87
N VAL A 520 31.23 11.56 -3.11
CA VAL A 520 30.45 11.99 -4.29
C VAL A 520 29.68 13.27 -3.99
N LEU A 521 29.16 13.40 -2.78
CA LEU A 521 28.33 14.54 -2.37
C LEU A 521 29.15 15.82 -2.19
N ALA A 522 30.39 15.73 -1.70
CA ALA A 522 31.21 16.92 -1.41
C ALA A 522 31.52 17.77 -2.66
N PRO A 523 31.93 17.21 -3.82
CA PRO A 523 32.09 17.99 -5.06
C PRO A 523 30.81 18.70 -5.50
N ILE A 524 29.65 18.03 -5.42
CA ILE A 524 28.36 18.62 -5.78
C ILE A 524 28.01 19.76 -4.82
N ALA A 525 28.20 19.54 -3.52
CA ALA A 525 27.93 20.55 -2.50
C ALA A 525 28.80 21.81 -2.65
N ARG A 526 30.04 21.68 -3.18
CA ARG A 526 30.92 22.81 -3.47
C ARG A 526 30.39 23.74 -4.56
N LEU A 527 29.50 23.28 -5.44
CA LEU A 527 28.84 24.15 -6.42
C LEU A 527 27.96 25.21 -5.73
N PHE A 528 27.43 24.89 -4.55
CA PHE A 528 26.48 25.72 -3.81
C PHE A 528 27.09 26.41 -2.58
N GLY A 529 28.34 26.12 -2.23
CA GLY A 529 28.95 26.60 -0.99
C GLY A 529 30.38 26.09 -0.80
N THR A 530 30.89 26.21 0.42
CA THR A 530 32.21 25.68 0.79
C THR A 530 32.07 24.41 1.60
N VAL A 531 32.90 23.40 1.30
CA VAL A 531 32.93 22.13 2.03
C VAL A 531 34.25 22.02 2.78
N SER A 532 34.18 21.72 4.08
CA SER A 532 35.34 21.56 4.96
C SER A 532 35.25 20.24 5.71
N GLY A 533 36.39 19.55 5.87
CA GLY A 533 36.53 18.45 6.83
C GLY A 533 36.78 18.99 8.23
N ARG A 534 36.57 18.13 9.23
CA ARG A 534 37.02 18.36 10.60
C ARG A 534 38.54 18.33 10.69
#